data_AF-A0A9W8QAV4-F1
#
_entry.id   AF-A0A9W8QAV4-F1
#
_cell.length_a   1.000
_cell.length_b   1.000
_cell.length_c   1.000
_cell.angle_alpha   90.00
_cell.angle_beta   90.00
_cell.angle_gamma   90.00
#
_symmetry.space_group_name_H-M   'P 1'
#
loop_
_entity.id
_entity.type
_entity.pdbx_description
1 polymer ?
#
loop_
_entity_poly.entity_id
_entity_poly.type
_entity_poly.pdbx_seq_one_letter_code
_entity_poly.pdbx_strand_id
1 'polypeptide(L)'
;MTSRISDFAPLKRAATQDSLEPWLKSVTVTFGAAMIVFFIPILILVPLRVPLPPTLEALLRWGPGGGEQYEEMIGAIYIVWGIFLLRASADPWGNALFLDFTVWANVAHIGLMTLMAVVNEGDRIHLVGDLLGAWLVLGPFIYVWSSVKRSRKPILQR
;
A
#
# COMPACT_ATOMS: atom_id res chain seq x y z
N MET A 1 4.12 41.18 -24.65
CA MET A 1 3.32 39.96 -24.86
C MET A 1 4.03 38.81 -24.15
N THR A 2 3.83 38.69 -22.84
CA THR A 2 4.56 37.75 -21.98
C THR A 2 3.74 36.47 -21.88
N SER A 3 4.06 35.49 -22.73
CA SER A 3 3.50 34.13 -22.64
C SER A 3 3.89 33.53 -21.29
N ARG A 4 2.93 33.45 -20.36
CA ARG A 4 3.14 32.91 -19.03
C ARG A 4 3.25 31.39 -19.16
N ILE A 5 4.42 30.81 -18.85
CA ILE A 5 4.70 29.37 -18.91
C ILE A 5 3.67 28.53 -18.11
N SER A 6 2.92 29.17 -17.21
CA SER A 6 1.79 28.58 -16.47
C SER A 6 0.62 28.10 -17.33
N ASP A 7 0.49 28.54 -18.58
CA ASP A 7 -0.72 28.26 -19.38
C ASP A 7 -0.64 26.92 -20.14
N PHE A 8 0.56 26.38 -20.34
CA PHE A 8 0.77 25.12 -21.07
C PHE A 8 0.91 23.88 -20.18
N ALA A 9 1.16 24.05 -18.88
CA ALA A 9 1.20 22.96 -17.90
C ALA A 9 -0.17 22.41 -17.41
N PRO A 10 -1.27 23.19 -17.28
CA PRO A 10 -2.49 22.74 -16.63
C PRO A 10 -3.32 21.77 -17.49
N LEU A 11 -3.33 21.97 -18.81
CA LEU A 11 -4.12 21.11 -19.72
C LEU A 11 -3.64 19.67 -19.74
N LYS A 12 -2.31 19.46 -19.83
CA LYS A 12 -1.73 18.11 -19.81
C LYS A 12 -2.00 17.41 -18.48
N ARG A 13 -1.97 18.16 -17.37
CA ARG A 13 -2.17 17.62 -16.01
C ARG A 13 -3.62 17.20 -15.76
N ALA A 14 -4.59 17.99 -16.22
CA ALA A 14 -6.01 17.64 -16.14
C ALA A 14 -6.31 16.39 -16.99
N ALA A 15 -5.78 16.31 -18.21
CA ALA A 15 -5.98 15.15 -19.08
C ALA A 15 -5.38 13.84 -18.51
N THR A 16 -4.23 13.90 -17.84
CA THR A 16 -3.67 12.72 -17.13
C THR A 16 -4.49 12.35 -15.89
N GLN A 17 -5.25 13.26 -15.31
CA GLN A 17 -6.02 12.99 -14.09
C GLN A 17 -7.40 12.39 -14.39
N ASP A 18 -8.08 12.91 -15.41
CA ASP A 18 -9.37 12.38 -15.88
C ASP A 18 -9.23 10.93 -16.37
N SER A 19 -8.05 10.56 -16.88
CA SER A 19 -7.76 9.19 -17.29
C SER A 19 -7.50 8.22 -16.13
N LEU A 20 -7.26 8.70 -14.90
CA LEU A 20 -6.94 7.87 -13.74
C LEU A 20 -8.16 7.53 -12.87
N GLU A 21 -9.24 8.32 -12.93
CA GLU A 21 -10.46 8.06 -12.14
C GLU A 21 -11.05 6.65 -12.38
N PRO A 22 -11.10 6.11 -13.61
CA PRO A 22 -11.56 4.73 -13.84
C PRO A 22 -10.70 3.67 -13.16
N TRP A 23 -9.41 3.95 -12.97
CA TRP A 23 -8.46 3.01 -12.35
C TRP A 23 -8.56 2.97 -10.83
N LEU A 24 -9.14 4.00 -10.19
CA LEU A 24 -9.18 4.13 -8.73
C LEU A 24 -9.78 2.90 -8.05
N LYS A 25 -10.91 2.41 -8.57
CA LYS A 25 -11.55 1.20 -8.05
C LYS A 25 -10.64 -0.01 -8.20
N SER A 26 -10.07 -0.21 -9.40
CA SER A 26 -9.21 -1.36 -9.68
C SER A 26 -7.96 -1.38 -8.80
N VAL A 27 -7.24 -0.27 -8.64
CA VAL A 27 -6.05 -0.23 -7.79
C VAL A 27 -6.38 -0.40 -6.31
N THR A 28 -7.53 0.11 -5.86
CA THR A 28 -8.00 -0.07 -4.47
C THR A 28 -8.36 -1.52 -4.21
N VAL A 29 -9.06 -2.17 -5.14
CA VAL A 29 -9.40 -3.60 -5.06
C VAL A 29 -8.14 -4.45 -5.10
N THR A 30 -7.22 -4.20 -6.04
CA THR A 30 -5.96 -4.93 -6.16
C THR A 30 -5.15 -4.83 -4.88
N PHE A 31 -5.04 -3.63 -4.29
CA PHE A 31 -4.28 -3.44 -3.06
C PHE A 31 -4.93 -4.18 -1.87
N GLY A 32 -6.25 -4.08 -1.71
CA GLY A 32 -6.96 -4.77 -0.63
C GLY A 32 -6.93 -6.30 -0.78
N ALA A 33 -7.10 -6.80 -2.01
CA ALA A 33 -6.99 -8.22 -2.31
C ALA A 33 -5.56 -8.74 -2.08
N ALA A 34 -4.54 -7.97 -2.46
CA ALA A 34 -3.14 -8.34 -2.23
C ALA A 34 -2.85 -8.50 -0.74
N MET A 35 -3.35 -7.61 0.14
CA MET A 35 -3.24 -7.78 1.59
C MET A 35 -3.84 -9.10 2.06
N ILE A 36 -5.07 -9.40 1.64
CA ILE A 36 -5.76 -10.63 2.04
C ILE A 36 -4.99 -11.87 1.57
N VAL A 37 -4.62 -11.91 0.29
CA VAL A 37 -3.94 -13.06 -0.32
C VAL A 37 -2.55 -13.27 0.29
N PHE A 38 -1.83 -12.19 0.61
CA PHE A 38 -0.51 -12.28 1.23
C PHE A 38 -0.56 -12.74 2.69
N PHE A 39 -1.50 -12.22 3.49
CA PHE A 39 -1.55 -12.50 4.92
C PHE A 39 -2.37 -13.74 5.31
N ILE A 40 -3.30 -14.24 4.47
CA ILE A 40 -4.03 -15.50 4.74
C ILE A 40 -3.07 -16.69 4.96
N PRO A 41 -2.09 -16.95 4.06
CA PRO A 41 -1.14 -18.04 4.26
C PRO A 41 -0.35 -17.89 5.56
N ILE A 42 0.07 -16.66 5.90
CA ILE A 42 0.80 -16.38 7.13
C ILE A 42 -0.06 -16.74 8.35
N LEU A 43 -1.31 -16.28 8.40
CA LEU A 43 -2.23 -16.59 9.52
C LEU A 43 -2.61 -18.06 9.65
N ILE A 44 -2.45 -18.87 8.60
CA ILE A 44 -2.73 -20.30 8.66
C ILE A 44 -1.44 -21.07 9.02
N LEU A 45 -0.35 -20.79 8.32
CA LEU A 45 0.87 -21.60 8.38
C LEU A 45 1.72 -21.28 9.62
N VAL A 46 1.80 -20.02 10.03
CA VAL A 46 2.65 -19.59 11.14
C VAL A 46 2.14 -20.10 12.50
N PRO A 47 0.84 -19.98 12.85
CA PRO A 47 0.32 -20.56 14.09
C PRO A 47 0.45 -22.09 14.15
N LEU A 48 0.39 -22.75 13.00
CA LEU A 48 0.54 -24.21 12.87
C LEU A 48 2.01 -24.66 12.83
N ARG A 49 2.96 -23.74 12.91
CA ARG A 49 4.41 -24.00 12.89
C ARG A 49 4.84 -24.84 11.67
N VAL A 50 4.20 -24.60 10.54
CA VAL A 50 4.57 -25.26 9.28
C VAL A 50 5.92 -24.70 8.82
N PRO A 51 6.96 -25.54 8.60
CA PRO A 51 8.26 -25.05 8.16
C PRO A 51 8.17 -24.45 6.75
N LEU A 52 8.74 -23.27 6.58
CA LEU A 52 8.85 -22.61 5.27
C LEU A 52 10.19 -22.97 4.62
N PRO A 53 10.29 -22.94 3.28
CA PRO A 53 11.58 -23.01 2.60
C PRO A 53 12.52 -21.90 3.11
N PRO A 54 13.81 -22.18 3.36
CA PRO A 54 14.73 -21.21 3.95
C PRO A 54 14.84 -19.88 3.19
N THR A 55 14.68 -19.92 1.87
CA THR A 55 14.70 -18.72 1.02
C THR A 55 13.47 -17.84 1.23
N LEU A 56 12.29 -18.44 1.40
CA LEU A 56 11.05 -17.72 1.67
C LEU A 56 11.04 -17.17 3.09
N GLU A 57 11.55 -17.96 4.03
CA GLU A 57 11.73 -17.53 5.42
C GLU A 57 12.63 -16.28 5.49
N ALA A 58 13.79 -16.30 4.83
CA ALA A 58 14.69 -15.17 4.79
C ALA A 58 14.08 -13.91 4.14
N LEU A 59 13.14 -14.05 3.20
CA LEU A 59 12.53 -12.90 2.52
C LEU A 59 11.39 -12.26 3.32
N LEU A 60 10.70 -13.02 4.17
CA LEU A 60 9.44 -12.61 4.78
C LEU A 60 9.49 -12.51 6.31
N ARG A 61 10.33 -13.30 6.99
CA ARG A 61 10.35 -13.36 8.46
C ARG A 61 11.29 -12.37 9.09
N TRP A 62 10.76 -11.57 10.00
CA TRP A 62 11.52 -10.53 10.70
C TRP A 62 12.06 -11.01 12.06
N GLY A 63 13.37 -10.84 12.28
CA GLY A 63 14.04 -11.10 13.57
C GLY A 63 14.30 -12.59 13.90
N PRO A 64 15.21 -12.88 14.87
CA PRO A 64 15.58 -14.25 15.21
C PRO A 64 14.48 -14.95 16.02
N GLY A 65 13.95 -16.07 15.50
CA GLY A 65 13.15 -17.06 16.26
C GLY A 65 11.87 -16.56 16.95
N GLY A 66 11.37 -15.37 16.58
CA GLY A 66 10.26 -14.69 17.29
C GLY A 66 9.51 -13.61 16.50
N GLY A 67 9.71 -13.51 15.18
CA GLY A 67 8.85 -12.70 14.30
C GLY A 67 7.42 -13.23 14.18
N GLU A 68 7.22 -14.50 14.52
CA GLU A 68 5.98 -15.26 14.31
C GLU A 68 4.76 -14.60 14.97
N GLN A 69 4.86 -14.21 16.25
CA GLN A 69 3.72 -13.61 16.96
C GLN A 69 3.37 -12.23 16.39
N TYR A 70 4.38 -11.46 16.00
CA TYR A 70 4.16 -10.17 15.36
C TYR A 70 3.49 -10.33 14.00
N GLU A 71 3.99 -11.26 13.17
CA GLU A 71 3.45 -11.63 11.86
C GLU A 71 1.99 -12.08 11.96
N GLU A 72 1.65 -12.86 12.98
CA GLU A 72 0.28 -13.28 13.26
C GLU A 72 -0.63 -12.08 13.61
N MET A 73 -0.20 -11.21 14.53
CA MET A 73 -0.98 -10.04 14.94
C MET A 73 -1.18 -9.06 13.78
N ILE A 74 -0.10 -8.74 13.07
CA ILE A 74 -0.16 -7.79 11.96
C ILE A 74 -0.94 -8.39 10.78
N GLY A 75 -0.80 -9.69 10.51
CA GLY A 75 -1.54 -10.37 9.46
C GLY A 75 -3.05 -10.33 9.70
N ALA A 76 -3.50 -10.55 10.94
CA ALA A 76 -4.91 -10.42 11.30
C ALA A 76 -5.44 -8.99 11.00
N ILE A 77 -4.68 -7.97 11.36
CA ILE A 77 -5.04 -6.57 11.10
C ILE A 77 -5.12 -6.30 9.60
N TYR A 78 -4.14 -6.72 8.80
CA TYR A 78 -4.10 -6.47 7.37
C TYR A 78 -5.18 -7.21 6.57
N ILE A 79 -5.60 -8.41 7.01
CA ILE A 79 -6.74 -9.09 6.37
C ILE A 79 -8.02 -8.29 6.59
N VAL A 80 -8.31 -7.88 7.83
CA VAL A 80 -9.48 -7.06 8.12
C VAL A 80 -9.39 -5.74 7.36
N TRP A 81 -8.22 -5.10 7.34
CA TRP A 81 -7.97 -3.89 6.56
C TRP A 81 -8.30 -4.10 5.09
N GLY A 82 -7.78 -5.16 4.47
CA GLY A 82 -8.03 -5.51 3.08
C GLY A 82 -9.53 -5.67 2.79
N ILE A 83 -10.28 -6.36 3.66
CA ILE A 83 -11.75 -6.51 3.53
C ILE A 83 -12.43 -5.14 3.53
N PHE A 84 -12.07 -4.26 4.46
CA PHE A 84 -12.62 -2.91 4.52
C PHE A 84 -12.21 -2.06 3.32
N LEU A 85 -11.01 -2.28 2.75
CA LEU A 85 -10.56 -1.61 1.53
C LEU A 85 -11.35 -2.07 0.30
N LEU A 86 -11.66 -3.36 0.19
CA LEU A 86 -12.56 -3.89 -0.84
C LEU A 86 -13.95 -3.25 -0.73
N ARG A 87 -14.48 -3.10 0.48
CA ARG A 87 -15.77 -2.42 0.71
C ARG A 87 -15.71 -0.93 0.38
N ALA A 88 -14.65 -0.24 0.80
CA ALA A 88 -14.43 1.18 0.52
C ALA A 88 -14.27 1.46 -0.98
N SER A 89 -13.81 0.48 -1.77
CA SER A 89 -13.68 0.63 -3.23
C SER A 89 -15.00 0.86 -3.97
N ALA A 90 -16.15 0.53 -3.35
CA ALA A 90 -17.47 0.76 -3.93
C ALA A 90 -17.86 2.25 -3.93
N ASP A 91 -17.43 3.00 -2.91
CA ASP A 91 -17.54 4.45 -2.83
C ASP A 91 -16.24 5.05 -2.24
N PRO A 92 -15.19 5.22 -3.06
CA PRO A 92 -13.90 5.73 -2.61
C PRO A 92 -13.98 7.13 -1.99
N TRP A 93 -14.94 7.94 -2.44
CA TRP A 93 -15.08 9.33 -2.01
C TRP A 93 -15.82 9.45 -0.68
N GLY A 94 -16.86 8.64 -0.46
CA GLY A 94 -17.49 8.50 0.85
C GLY A 94 -16.53 7.93 1.91
N ASN A 95 -15.49 7.22 1.48
CA ASN A 95 -14.48 6.60 2.35
C ASN A 95 -13.10 7.28 2.26
N ALA A 96 -13.03 8.54 1.83
CA ALA A 96 -11.76 9.22 1.55
C ALA A 96 -10.79 9.26 2.76
N LEU A 97 -11.32 9.45 3.98
CA LEU A 97 -10.50 9.44 5.20
C LEU A 97 -9.85 8.06 5.44
N PHE A 98 -10.58 6.98 5.15
CA PHE A 98 -10.05 5.63 5.28
C PHE A 98 -8.97 5.32 4.23
N LEU A 99 -9.12 5.81 3.00
CA LEU A 99 -8.08 5.71 1.97
C LEU A 99 -6.84 6.53 2.34
N ASP A 100 -7.01 7.72 2.90
CA ASP A 100 -5.89 8.53 3.42
C ASP A 100 -5.17 7.83 4.57
N PHE A 101 -5.93 7.29 5.53
CA PHE A 101 -5.39 6.49 6.62
C PHE A 101 -4.61 5.29 6.07
N THR A 102 -5.16 4.60 5.07
CA THR A 102 -4.50 3.49 4.36
C THR A 102 -3.16 3.91 3.78
N VAL A 103 -3.09 5.04 3.08
CA VAL A 103 -1.81 5.56 2.56
C VAL A 103 -0.82 5.83 3.70
N TRP A 104 -1.20 6.62 4.69
CA TRP A 104 -0.26 7.08 5.71
C TRP A 104 0.21 5.99 6.65
N ALA A 105 -0.67 5.09 7.05
CA ALA A 105 -0.30 3.98 7.92
C ALA A 105 0.64 2.99 7.22
N ASN A 106 0.41 2.69 5.94
CA ASN A 106 1.30 1.83 5.17
C ASN A 106 2.65 2.50 4.89
N VAL A 107 2.66 3.81 4.60
CA VAL A 107 3.92 4.57 4.44
C VAL A 107 4.71 4.61 5.75
N ALA A 108 4.06 4.84 6.89
CA ALA A 108 4.71 4.83 8.20
C ALA A 108 5.27 3.44 8.53
N HIS A 109 4.49 2.39 8.27
CA HIS A 109 4.87 1.00 8.50
C HIS A 109 6.07 0.59 7.65
N ILE A 110 5.98 0.71 6.32
CA ILE A 110 7.06 0.36 5.39
C ILE A 110 8.28 1.27 5.59
N GLY A 111 8.07 2.53 5.93
CA GLY A 111 9.16 3.46 6.27
C GLY A 111 9.95 2.99 7.49
N LEU A 112 9.27 2.52 8.53
CA LEU A 112 9.92 1.95 9.71
C LEU A 112 10.63 0.63 9.36
N MET A 113 9.99 -0.27 8.60
CA MET A 113 10.64 -1.51 8.15
C MET A 113 11.91 -1.20 7.34
N THR A 114 11.87 -0.21 6.45
CA THR A 114 13.03 0.22 5.68
C THR A 114 14.16 0.69 6.59
N LEU A 115 13.84 1.49 7.61
CA LEU A 115 14.83 1.93 8.60
C LEU A 115 15.45 0.73 9.34
N MET A 116 14.63 -0.20 9.81
CA MET A 116 15.11 -1.40 10.52
C MET A 116 16.02 -2.25 9.61
N ALA A 117 15.63 -2.49 8.36
CA ALA A 117 16.43 -3.27 7.42
C ALA A 117 17.75 -2.60 7.02
N VAL A 118 17.82 -1.27 7.03
CA VAL A 118 19.07 -0.54 6.78
C VAL A 118 20.01 -0.63 7.99
N VAL A 119 19.47 -0.50 9.20
CA VAL A 119 20.23 -0.51 10.46
C VAL A 119 20.73 -1.92 10.83
N ASN A 120 19.91 -2.96 10.60
CA ASN A 120 20.22 -4.32 10.95
C ASN A 120 20.69 -5.11 9.72
N GLU A 121 21.95 -5.55 9.70
CA GLU A 121 22.50 -6.26 8.53
C GLU A 121 21.77 -7.56 8.20
N GLY A 122 21.27 -8.26 9.22
CA GLY A 122 20.49 -9.49 9.08
C GLY A 122 19.13 -9.29 8.39
N ASP A 123 18.59 -8.06 8.43
CA ASP A 123 17.25 -7.74 7.92
C ASP A 123 17.31 -7.15 6.49
N ARG A 124 18.51 -6.93 5.92
CA ARG A 124 18.68 -6.30 4.60
C ARG A 124 18.02 -7.08 3.47
N ILE A 125 17.88 -8.40 3.61
CA ILE A 125 17.22 -9.26 2.61
C ILE A 125 15.72 -8.92 2.45
N HIS A 126 15.08 -8.35 3.48
CA HIS A 126 13.70 -7.85 3.41
C HIS A 126 13.56 -6.67 2.45
N LEU A 127 14.62 -5.86 2.26
CA LEU A 127 14.60 -4.73 1.31
C LEU A 127 14.27 -5.19 -0.11
N VAL A 128 14.62 -6.43 -0.48
CA VAL A 128 14.33 -7.03 -1.80
C VAL A 128 13.20 -8.05 -1.78
N GLY A 129 12.68 -8.39 -0.60
CA GLY A 129 11.59 -9.33 -0.39
C GLY A 129 10.24 -8.63 -0.23
N ASP A 130 9.69 -8.72 0.98
CA ASP A 130 8.39 -8.15 1.34
C ASP A 130 8.30 -6.62 1.15
N LEU A 131 9.39 -5.85 1.34
CA LEU A 131 9.36 -4.41 1.09
C LEU A 131 9.14 -4.05 -0.38
N LEU A 132 9.83 -4.72 -1.31
CA LEU A 132 9.59 -4.50 -2.74
C LEU A 132 8.17 -4.92 -3.11
N GLY A 133 7.74 -6.08 -2.62
CA GLY A 133 6.37 -6.57 -2.82
C GLY A 133 5.33 -5.55 -2.37
N ALA A 134 5.51 -4.98 -1.18
CA ALA A 134 4.62 -3.97 -0.62
C ALA A 134 4.58 -2.70 -1.49
N TRP A 135 5.73 -2.19 -1.94
CA TRP A 135 5.78 -1.00 -2.80
C TRP A 135 5.16 -1.23 -4.19
N LEU A 136 5.26 -2.44 -4.75
CA LEU A 136 4.68 -2.75 -6.05
C LEU A 136 3.15 -2.63 -6.08
N VAL A 137 2.48 -2.91 -4.95
CA VAL A 137 1.01 -2.78 -4.84
C VAL A 137 0.59 -1.43 -4.24
N LEU A 138 1.32 -0.92 -3.25
CA LEU A 138 1.02 0.34 -2.60
C LEU A 138 1.31 1.55 -3.50
N GLY A 139 2.40 1.52 -4.27
CA GLY A 139 2.83 2.62 -5.13
C GLY A 139 1.76 3.05 -6.15
N PRO A 140 1.21 2.12 -6.95
CA PRO A 140 0.10 2.42 -7.86
C PRO A 140 -1.13 2.97 -7.14
N PHE A 141 -1.50 2.40 -5.99
CA PHE A 141 -2.62 2.88 -5.19
C PHE A 141 -2.41 4.33 -4.72
N ILE A 142 -1.24 4.64 -4.12
CA ILE A 142 -0.88 5.99 -3.70
C ILE A 142 -0.91 6.96 -4.88
N TYR A 143 -0.30 6.57 -6.00
CA TYR A 143 -0.19 7.42 -7.18
C TYR A 143 -1.57 7.81 -7.72
N VAL A 144 -2.45 6.83 -7.91
CA VAL A 144 -3.81 7.07 -8.43
C VAL A 144 -4.66 7.84 -7.43
N TRP A 145 -4.71 7.41 -6.15
CA TRP A 145 -5.52 8.08 -5.13
C TRP A 145 -5.11 9.55 -4.95
N SER A 146 -3.82 9.82 -4.78
CA SER A 146 -3.32 11.19 -4.58
C SER A 146 -3.52 12.09 -5.81
N SER A 147 -3.42 11.52 -7.02
CA SER A 147 -3.65 12.25 -8.27
C SER A 147 -5.12 12.64 -8.42
N VAL A 148 -6.02 11.66 -8.30
CA VAL A 148 -7.48 11.85 -8.46
C VAL A 148 -8.04 12.76 -7.35
N LYS A 149 -7.60 12.58 -6.10
CA LYS A 149 -7.99 13.44 -4.96
C LYS A 149 -7.63 14.91 -5.18
N ARG A 150 -6.48 15.20 -5.78
CA ARG A 150 -6.04 16.57 -6.06
C ARG A 150 -6.92 17.28 -7.09
N SER A 151 -7.60 16.53 -7.96
CA SER A 151 -8.50 17.06 -9.00
C SER A 151 -9.89 17.46 -8.47
N ARG A 152 -10.37 16.87 -7.36
CA ARG A 152 -11.66 17.25 -6.74
C ARG A 152 -11.57 18.38 -5.72
N LYS A 153 -10.42 18.58 -5.06
CA LYS A 153 -10.21 19.71 -4.13
C LYS A 153 -10.56 21.10 -4.72
N PRO A 154 -10.26 21.41 -6.00
CA PRO A 154 -10.65 22.68 -6.64
C PRO A 154 -12.16 22.87 -6.82
N ILE A 155 -12.94 21.78 -6.89
CA ILE A 155 -14.38 21.82 -7.21
C ILE A 155 -15.21 22.12 -5.94
N LEU A 156 -14.72 21.74 -4.76
CA LEU A 156 -15.39 21.98 -3.47
C LEU A 156 -15.12 23.37 -2.86
N GLN A 157 -14.30 24.19 -3.50
CA GLN A 157 -13.95 25.55 -3.05
C GLN A 157 -14.55 26.66 -3.94
N ARG A 158 -15.49 26.32 -4.82
CA ARG A 158 -16.33 27.27 -5.57
C ARG A 158 -17.77 27.17 -5.09
#